data_AF-A0A3D0I8H7-F1
#
_entry.id   AF-A0A3D0I8H7-F1
#
_cell.length_a   1.000
_cell.length_b   1.000
_cell.length_c   1.000
_cell.angle_alpha   90.00
_cell.angle_beta   90.00
_cell.angle_gamma   90.00
#
_symmetry.space_group_name_H-M   'P 1'
#
loop_
_entity.id
_entity.type
_entity.pdbx_description
1 polymer ?
#
loop_
_entity_poly.entity_id
_entity_poly.type
_entity_poly.pdbx_seq_one_letter_code
_entity_poly.pdbx_strand_id
1 'polypeptide(L)'
;MNDVPISTFEQAIKAAHGASARVIERVHVEERFGGEPIWEGEVLVFELLDHPSASRCYAWEVNGEVTAVLGGGTVDSPIAGVRAAILASDFAARQEKRR
;
A
#
# COMPACT_ATOMS: atom_id res chain seq x y z
N MET A 1 -13.17 1.62 15.72
CA MET A 1 -12.93 2.20 14.38
C MET A 1 -11.73 3.10 14.55
N ASN A 2 -10.53 2.55 14.35
CA ASN A 2 -9.33 3.37 14.35
C ASN A 2 -9.30 4.06 12.99
N ASP A 3 -9.98 5.21 12.88
CA ASP A 3 -9.80 6.07 11.71
C ASP A 3 -8.40 6.68 11.81
N VAL A 4 -7.43 6.02 11.20
CA VAL A 4 -6.09 6.58 11.04
C VAL A 4 -6.24 7.84 10.16
N PRO A 5 -5.79 9.02 10.63
CA PRO A 5 -5.93 10.24 9.86
C PRO A 5 -5.21 10.14 8.52
N ILE A 6 -5.77 10.75 7.48
CA ILE A 6 -5.16 10.81 6.14
C ILE A 6 -3.74 11.39 6.21
N SER A 7 -3.51 12.38 7.08
CA SER A 7 -2.20 12.98 7.31
C SER A 7 -1.15 11.98 7.81
N THR A 8 -1.54 10.92 8.52
CA THR A 8 -0.63 9.84 8.92
C THR A 8 -0.12 9.06 7.71
N PHE A 9 -0.98 8.81 6.72
CA PHE A 9 -0.57 8.18 5.46
C PHE A 9 0.33 9.10 4.64
N GLU A 10 0.01 10.40 4.53
CA GLU A 10 0.83 11.38 3.83
C GLU A 10 2.24 11.47 4.43
N GLN A 11 2.34 11.49 5.77
CA GLN A 11 3.61 11.48 6.49
C GLN A 11 4.38 10.17 6.26
N ALA A 12 3.70 9.03 6.30
CA ALA A 12 4.32 7.73 6.03
C ALA A 12 4.87 7.65 4.60
N ILE A 13 4.11 8.12 3.60
CA ILE A 13 4.56 8.18 2.20
C ILE A 13 5.75 9.12 2.06
N LYS A 14 5.73 10.29 2.70
CA LYS A 14 6.85 11.24 2.68
C LYS A 14 8.10 10.64 3.31
N ALA A 15 7.95 9.94 4.43
CA ALA A 15 9.06 9.30 5.13
C ALA A 15 9.65 8.11 4.34
N ALA A 16 8.80 7.27 3.74
CA ALA A 16 9.23 6.07 3.03
C ALA A 16 9.79 6.37 1.63
N HIS A 17 9.16 7.30 0.90
CA HIS A 17 9.42 7.51 -0.54
C HIS A 17 9.93 8.92 -0.85
N GLY A 18 10.07 9.79 0.14
CA GLY A 18 10.56 11.16 -0.06
C GLY A 18 9.59 12.09 -0.79
N ALA A 19 8.37 11.61 -1.09
CA ALA A 19 7.40 12.33 -1.92
C ALA A 19 6.21 12.88 -1.13
N SER A 20 5.80 14.08 -1.52
CA SER A 20 4.57 14.73 -1.10
C SER A 20 3.39 14.04 -1.79
N ALA A 21 2.38 13.68 -1.00
CA ALA A 21 1.25 12.89 -1.43
C ALA A 21 -0.05 13.65 -1.16
N ARG A 22 -1.04 13.50 -2.04
CA ARG A 22 -2.41 14.00 -1.84
C ARG A 22 -3.39 12.88 -2.07
N VAL A 23 -4.29 12.64 -1.12
CA VAL A 23 -5.36 11.66 -1.29
C VAL A 23 -6.27 12.07 -2.45
N ILE A 24 -6.57 11.12 -3.33
CA ILE A 24 -7.49 11.34 -4.47
C ILE A 24 -8.68 10.37 -4.46
N GLU A 25 -8.52 9.21 -3.85
CA GLU A 25 -9.55 8.18 -3.83
C GLU A 25 -9.42 7.27 -2.62
N ARG A 26 -10.53 6.65 -2.24
CA ARG A 26 -10.64 5.63 -1.21
C ARG A 26 -11.36 4.43 -1.81
N VAL A 27 -10.68 3.29 -1.87
CA VAL A 27 -11.16 2.10 -2.57
C VAL A 27 -11.23 0.93 -1.60
N HIS A 28 -12.41 0.33 -1.48
CA HIS A 28 -12.55 -0.95 -0.79
C HIS A 28 -11.96 -2.05 -1.67
N VAL A 29 -11.00 -2.79 -1.15
CA VAL A 29 -10.32 -3.86 -1.88
C VAL A 29 -10.54 -5.17 -1.14
N GLU A 30 -10.95 -6.18 -1.90
CA GLU A 30 -11.06 -7.56 -1.44
C GLU A 30 -10.15 -8.42 -2.33
N GLU A 31 -9.06 -8.93 -1.76
CA GLU A 31 -8.13 -9.80 -2.45
C GLU A 31 -8.43 -11.26 -2.14
N ARG A 32 -8.63 -12.06 -3.20
CA ARG A 32 -8.97 -13.47 -3.11
C ARG A 32 -7.91 -14.36 -3.76
N PHE A 33 -7.59 -15.47 -3.11
CA PHE A 33 -6.72 -16.51 -3.67
C PHE A 33 -7.44 -17.86 -3.62
N GLY A 34 -7.53 -18.56 -4.76
CA GLY A 34 -8.26 -19.83 -4.84
C GLY A 34 -9.77 -19.74 -4.55
N GLY A 35 -10.35 -18.54 -4.60
CA GLY A 35 -11.76 -18.29 -4.28
C GLY A 35 -12.03 -17.86 -2.83
N GLU A 36 -11.02 -17.91 -1.97
CA GLU A 36 -11.12 -17.47 -0.57
C GLU A 36 -10.55 -16.06 -0.39
N PRO A 37 -11.20 -15.17 0.39
CA PRO A 37 -10.67 -13.85 0.72
C PRO A 37 -9.46 -14.00 1.65
N ILE A 38 -8.30 -13.54 1.19
CA ILE A 38 -7.04 -13.56 1.97
C ILE A 38 -6.72 -12.21 2.58
N TRP A 39 -7.30 -11.14 2.05
CA TRP A 39 -7.19 -9.79 2.59
C TRP A 39 -8.41 -8.98 2.17
N GLU A 40 -8.92 -8.16 3.09
CA GLU A 40 -10.00 -7.21 2.82
C GLU A 40 -9.74 -5.94 3.63
N GLY A 41 -9.85 -4.78 2.98
CA GLY A 41 -9.60 -3.52 3.64
C GLY A 41 -9.72 -2.31 2.73
N GLU A 42 -9.60 -1.14 3.34
CA GLU A 42 -9.65 0.14 2.65
C GLU A 42 -8.24 0.55 2.20
N VAL A 43 -8.11 0.82 0.90
CA VAL A 43 -6.89 1.35 0.30
C VAL A 43 -7.13 2.80 -0.12
N LEU A 44 -6.30 3.69 0.41
CA LEU A 44 -6.23 5.08 -0.03
C LEU A 44 -5.29 5.20 -1.22
N VAL A 45 -5.76 5.89 -2.25
CA VAL A 45 -4.97 6.21 -3.43
C VAL A 45 -4.49 7.65 -3.30
N PHE A 46 -3.18 7.81 -3.45
CA PHE A 46 -2.52 9.11 -3.40
C PHE A 46 -1.92 9.45 -4.76
N GLU A 47 -2.04 10.71 -5.15
CA GLU A 47 -1.24 11.33 -6.20
C GLU A 47 0.09 11.80 -5.60
N LEU A 48 1.21 11.47 -6.25
CA LEU A 48 2.54 11.93 -5.86
C LEU A 48 2.90 13.18 -6.66
N LEU A 49 3.27 14.26 -5.97
CA LEU A 49 3.48 15.57 -6.58
C LEU A 49 4.91 15.82 -7.05
N ASP A 50 5.89 15.19 -6.39
CA ASP A 50 7.33 15.47 -6.52
C ASP A 50 8.18 14.19 -6.62
N HIS A 51 7.57 13.03 -6.92
CA HIS A 51 8.30 11.77 -7.08
C HIS A 51 8.83 11.59 -8.52
N PRO A 52 10.11 11.21 -8.73
CA PRO A 52 10.74 11.21 -10.05
C PRO A 52 10.25 10.11 -11.01
N SER A 53 9.70 9.02 -10.48
CA SER A 53 9.40 7.81 -11.27
C SER A 53 7.98 7.26 -11.09
N ALA A 54 7.18 7.82 -10.18
CA ALA A 54 5.86 7.32 -9.84
C ALA A 54 4.89 8.48 -9.69
N SER A 55 3.70 8.36 -10.26
CA SER A 55 2.66 9.39 -10.14
C SER A 55 1.61 9.06 -9.08
N ARG A 56 1.60 7.82 -8.58
CA ARG A 56 0.62 7.33 -7.63
C ARG A 56 1.28 6.51 -6.53
N CYS A 57 0.61 6.46 -5.38
CA CYS A 57 0.94 5.59 -4.26
C CYS A 57 -0.35 5.00 -3.69
N TYR A 58 -0.31 3.73 -3.28
CA TYR A 58 -1.41 3.03 -2.65
C TYR A 58 -1.03 2.75 -1.22
N ALA A 59 -1.85 3.19 -0.26
CA ALA A 59 -1.55 3.00 1.15
C ALA A 59 -2.77 2.53 1.93
N TRP A 60 -2.51 1.70 2.93
CA TRP A 60 -3.50 1.16 3.84
C TRP A 60 -2.85 0.87 5.19
N GLU A 61 -3.66 0.74 6.22
CA GLU A 61 -3.19 0.45 7.57
C GLU A 61 -3.55 -0.98 7.97
N VAL A 62 -2.61 -1.65 8.65
CA VAL A 62 -2.80 -2.95 9.28
C VAL A 62 -2.20 -2.91 10.68
N ASN A 63 -3.02 -3.11 11.71
CA ASN A 63 -2.61 -3.17 13.13
C ASN A 63 -1.81 -1.94 13.63
N GLY A 64 -2.14 -0.75 13.16
CA GLY A 64 -1.50 0.52 13.48
C GLY A 64 -0.31 0.87 12.61
N GLU A 65 0.07 0.00 11.67
CA GLU A 65 1.20 0.22 10.76
C GLU A 65 0.71 0.55 9.34
N VAL A 66 1.19 1.66 8.80
CA VAL A 66 0.86 2.09 7.44
C VAL A 66 1.80 1.41 6.45
N THR A 67 1.23 0.65 5.53
CA THR A 67 1.93 0.16 4.34
C THR A 67 1.69 1.12 3.18
N ALA A 68 2.74 1.49 2.45
CA ALA A 68 2.67 2.39 1.30
C ALA A 68 3.45 1.83 0.10
N VAL A 69 2.77 1.57 -1.00
CA VAL A 69 3.31 0.97 -2.23
C VAL A 69 3.25 1.97 -3.37
N LEU A 70 4.41 2.27 -3.97
CA LEU A 70 4.49 3.11 -5.16
C LEU A 70 3.81 2.44 -6.35
N GLY A 71 3.00 3.22 -7.07
CA GLY A 71 2.46 2.82 -8.37
C GLY A 71 3.50 2.96 -9.47
N GLY A 72 3.42 2.10 -10.48
CA GLY A 72 4.35 2.06 -11.61
C GLY A 72 4.65 0.63 -12.06
N GLY A 73 4.97 0.47 -13.35
CA GLY A 73 5.22 -0.85 -13.94
C GLY A 73 4.02 -1.79 -13.80
N THR A 74 4.15 -2.85 -13.00
CA THR A 74 3.11 -3.86 -12.76
C THR A 74 2.10 -3.49 -11.67
N VAL A 75 2.32 -2.38 -10.94
CA VAL A 75 1.40 -1.89 -9.90
C VAL A 75 0.62 -0.70 -10.46
N ASP A 76 -0.48 -1.01 -11.15
CA ASP A 76 -1.34 -0.03 -11.84
C ASP A 76 -2.70 0.22 -11.15
N SER A 77 -2.97 -0.53 -10.08
CA SER A 77 -4.26 -0.54 -9.38
C SER A 77 -4.10 -0.80 -7.87
N PRO A 78 -5.08 -0.41 -7.04
CA PRO A 78 -5.03 -0.66 -5.59
C PRO A 78 -4.85 -2.15 -5.24
N ILE A 79 -5.58 -3.04 -5.92
CA ILE A 79 -5.46 -4.49 -5.73
C ILE A 79 -4.07 -5.02 -6.12
N ALA A 80 -3.47 -4.49 -7.19
CA ALA A 80 -2.10 -4.83 -7.55
C ALA A 80 -1.09 -4.36 -6.48
N GLY A 81 -1.34 -3.21 -5.85
CA GLY A 81 -0.56 -2.71 -4.72
C GLY A 81 -0.62 -3.64 -3.51
N VAL A 82 -1.83 -4.07 -3.11
CA VAL A 82 -2.04 -5.03 -2.03
C VAL A 82 -1.33 -6.36 -2.32
N ARG A 83 -1.52 -6.91 -3.53
CA ARG A 83 -0.83 -8.15 -3.96
C ARG A 83 0.69 -8.04 -3.88
N ALA A 84 1.24 -6.94 -4.37
CA ALA A 84 2.68 -6.71 -4.33
C ALA A 84 3.22 -6.71 -2.90
N ALA A 85 2.50 -6.08 -1.96
CA ALA A 85 2.87 -6.08 -0.55
C ALA A 85 2.75 -7.47 0.09
N ILE A 86 1.67 -8.21 -0.16
CA ILE A 86 1.52 -9.59 0.36
C ILE A 86 2.68 -10.47 -0.13
N LEU A 87 3.00 -10.41 -1.42
CA LEU A 87 4.13 -11.15 -1.98
C LEU A 87 5.44 -10.75 -1.28
N ALA A 88 5.72 -9.46 -1.13
CA ALA A 88 6.93 -8.97 -0.45
C ALA A 88 7.05 -9.49 0.99
N SER A 89 5.94 -9.49 1.75
CA SER A 89 5.87 -10.00 3.12
C SER A 89 6.11 -11.50 3.21
N ASP A 90 5.48 -12.28 2.33
CA ASP A 90 5.67 -13.73 2.24
C ASP A 90 7.11 -14.10 1.87
N PHE A 91 7.73 -13.33 0.97
CA PHE A 91 9.13 -13.51 0.60
C PHE A 91 10.06 -13.18 1.78
N ALA A 92 9.81 -12.10 2.52
CA ALA A 92 10.60 -11.73 3.70
C ALA A 92 10.56 -12.81 4.80
N ALA A 93 9.36 -13.33 5.11
CA ALA A 93 9.18 -14.38 6.13
C ALA A 93 9.91 -15.69 5.77
N ARG A 94 10.07 -16.00 4.47
CA ARG A 94 10.80 -17.20 4.00
C ARG A 94 12.32 -17.05 4.04
N GLN A 95 12.86 -15.82 3.97
CA GLN A 95 14.31 -15.58 4.07
C GLN A 95 14.81 -15.67 5.52
N GLU A 96 14.01 -15.21 6.49
CA GLU A 96 14.34 -15.28 7.93
C GLU A 96 14.50 -16.75 8.41
N LYS A 97 13.64 -17.66 7.94
CA LYS A 97 13.70 -19.10 8.28
C LYS A 97 14.86 -19.86 7.65
N ARG A 98 15.62 -19.23 6.74
CA ARG A 98 16.77 -19.82 6.04
C ARG A 98 18.11 -19.37 6.60
N ARG A 99 18.13 -18.58 7.67
CA ARG A 99 19.34 -18.08 8.32
C ARG A 99 19.57 -18.78 9.66
#